data_AF-A0A2N2NSB9-F1
#
_entry.id   AF-A0A2N2NSB9-F1
#
_cell.length_a   1.000
_cell.length_b   1.000
_cell.length_c   1.000
_cell.angle_alpha   90.00
_cell.angle_beta   90.00
_cell.angle_gamma   90.00
#
_symmetry.space_group_name_H-M   'P 1'
#
loop_
_entity.id
_entity.type
_entity.pdbx_description
1 polymer ?
#
loop_
_entity_poly.entity_id
_entity_poly.type
_entity_poly.pdbx_seq_one_letter_code
_entity_poly.pdbx_strand_id
1 'polypeptide(L)'
;MQIFLVLALIIALVAVVFTIQNTAMVTVTFLVWELNHSLAFIFLMAILAGVLISQFVSVPGKVKRTMENTNQKKKIKELDTELMSTKVKLEAAKQESEIYRTKLDLPASSEPQEPVNMPAAKRILNGFKAKLKP
;
A
#
# COMPACT_ATOMS: atom_id res chain seq x y z
N MET A 1 -6.72 -12.31 -17.29
CA MET A 1 -6.56 -13.74 -16.90
C MET A 1 -6.16 -14.62 -18.09
N GLN A 2 -6.94 -14.65 -19.19
CA GLN A 2 -6.61 -15.51 -20.35
C GLN A 2 -5.33 -15.09 -21.11
N ILE A 3 -5.02 -13.79 -21.16
CA ILE A 3 -3.81 -13.29 -21.84
C ILE A 3 -2.51 -13.88 -21.27
N PHE A 4 -2.46 -14.12 -19.95
CA PHE A 4 -1.31 -14.76 -19.31
C PHE A 4 -1.18 -16.23 -19.69
N LEU A 5 -2.30 -16.95 -19.84
CA LEU A 5 -2.29 -18.34 -20.31
C LEU A 5 -1.82 -18.42 -21.77
N VAL A 6 -2.31 -17.54 -22.64
CA VAL A 6 -1.87 -17.47 -24.04
C VAL A 6 -0.36 -17.18 -24.11
N LEU A 7 0.13 -16.21 -23.34
CA LEU A 7 1.54 -15.89 -23.29
C LEU A 7 2.39 -17.05 -22.75
N ALA A 8 1.93 -17.71 -21.69
CA ALA A 8 2.61 -18.89 -21.13
C ALA A 8 2.68 -20.04 -22.14
N LEU A 9 1.62 -20.26 -22.92
CA LEU A 9 1.59 -21.27 -23.97
C LEU A 9 2.59 -20.96 -25.09
N ILE A 10 2.67 -19.69 -25.52
CA ILE A 10 3.66 -19.24 -26.52
C ILE A 10 5.07 -19.47 -26.00
N ILE A 11 5.36 -19.09 -24.75
CA ILE A 11 6.68 -19.31 -24.13
C ILE A 11 7.00 -20.80 -24.04
N ALA A 12 6.04 -21.64 -23.66
CA ALA A 12 6.22 -23.09 -23.61
C ALA A 12 6.54 -23.67 -24.99
N LEU A 13 5.84 -23.22 -26.04
CA LEU A 13 6.11 -23.64 -27.41
C LEU A 13 7.54 -23.25 -27.84
N VAL A 14 7.95 -22.01 -27.56
CA VAL A 14 9.33 -21.54 -27.82
C VAL A 14 10.35 -22.38 -27.07
N ALA A 15 10.10 -22.76 -25.82
CA ALA A 15 11.00 -23.61 -25.03
C ALA A 15 11.15 -25.03 -25.63
N VAL A 16 10.06 -25.62 -26.12
CA VAL A 16 10.09 -26.91 -26.82
C VAL A 16 10.91 -26.82 -28.11
N VAL A 17 10.65 -25.80 -28.93
CA VAL A 17 11.40 -25.55 -30.17
C VAL A 17 12.88 -25.33 -29.86
N PHE A 18 13.19 -24.54 -28.83
CA PHE A 18 14.56 -24.31 -28.37
C PHE A 18 15.24 -25.62 -27.96
N THR A 19 14.55 -26.51 -27.26
CA THR A 19 15.09 -27.81 -26.84
C THR A 19 15.40 -28.71 -28.05
N ILE A 20 14.52 -28.74 -29.04
CA ILE A 20 14.69 -29.57 -30.25
C ILE A 20 15.81 -29.02 -31.15
N GLN A 21 15.93 -27.71 -31.27
CA GLN A 21 16.97 -27.09 -32.12
C GLN A 21 18.35 -27.09 -31.45
N ASN A 22 18.42 -27.08 -30.12
CA ASN A 22 19.66 -26.96 -29.36
C ASN A 22 20.01 -28.26 -28.61
N THR A 23 19.99 -29.38 -29.34
CA THR A 23 20.38 -30.72 -28.84
C THR A 23 21.90 -30.90 -28.74
N ALA A 24 22.68 -29.95 -29.24
CA ALA A 24 24.13 -29.96 -29.13
C ALA A 24 24.56 -30.03 -27.66
N MET A 25 25.46 -30.98 -27.37
CA MET A 25 26.06 -31.15 -26.06
C MET A 25 27.15 -30.09 -25.87
N VAL A 26 27.09 -29.38 -24.76
CA VAL A 26 28.04 -28.35 -24.37
C VAL A 26 28.67 -28.77 -23.05
N THR A 27 30.00 -28.62 -22.98
CA THR A 27 30.75 -28.83 -21.75
C THR A 27 30.96 -27.49 -21.08
N VAL A 28 30.48 -27.35 -19.84
CA VAL A 28 30.72 -26.19 -18.99
C VAL A 28 31.61 -26.63 -17.84
N THR A 29 32.81 -26.07 -17.78
CA THR A 29 33.75 -26.28 -16.68
C THR A 29 33.59 -25.16 -15.66
N PHE A 30 33.31 -25.52 -14.41
CA PHE A 30 33.18 -24.58 -13.29
C PHE A 30 34.02 -25.05 -12.10
N LEU A 31 35.11 -24.33 -11.83
CA LEU A 31 36.16 -24.75 -10.88
C LEU A 31 36.67 -26.17 -11.14
N VAL A 32 36.18 -27.16 -10.38
CA VAL A 32 36.56 -28.58 -10.47
C VAL A 32 35.44 -29.46 -11.05
N TRP A 33 34.31 -28.87 -11.43
CA TRP A 33 33.18 -29.59 -11.99
C TRP A 33 33.09 -29.40 -13.49
N GLU A 34 32.78 -30.48 -14.20
CA GLU A 34 32.47 -30.45 -15.63
C GLU A 34 31.04 -30.93 -15.83
N LEU A 35 30.24 -30.10 -16.48
CA LEU A 35 28.86 -30.40 -16.81
C LEU A 35 28.77 -30.59 -18.32
N ASN A 36 28.51 -31.81 -18.77
CA ASN A 36 28.33 -32.15 -20.18
C ASN A 36 26.85 -32.49 -20.43
N HIS A 37 26.09 -31.49 -20.85
CA HIS A 37 24.65 -31.61 -21.10
C HIS A 37 24.26 -30.80 -22.34
N SER A 38 23.01 -30.96 -22.79
CA SER A 38 22.49 -30.13 -23.88
C SER A 38 22.47 -28.66 -23.47
N LEU A 39 22.69 -27.76 -24.44
CA LEU A 39 22.61 -26.32 -24.23
C LEU A 39 21.29 -25.92 -23.55
N ALA A 40 20.19 -26.55 -23.96
CA ALA A 40 18.87 -26.28 -23.42
C ALA A 40 18.77 -26.55 -21.91
N PHE A 41 19.35 -27.66 -21.45
CA PHE A 41 19.37 -28.01 -20.03
C PHE A 41 20.21 -27.02 -19.22
N ILE A 42 21.38 -26.63 -19.74
CA ILE A 42 22.27 -25.66 -19.10
C ILE A 42 21.57 -24.31 -18.92
N PHE A 43 20.89 -23.81 -19.95
CA PHE A 43 20.14 -22.56 -19.87
C PHE A 43 18.96 -22.64 -18.90
N LEU A 44 18.22 -23.74 -18.88
CA LEU A 44 17.14 -23.95 -17.92
C LEU A 44 17.66 -23.86 -16.48
N MET A 45 18.78 -24.53 -16.19
CA MET A 45 19.43 -24.48 -14.87
C MET A 45 19.96 -23.09 -14.52
N ALA A 46 20.52 -22.36 -15.49
CA ALA A 46 21.00 -20.99 -15.28
C ALA A 46 19.85 -20.02 -14.95
N ILE A 47 18.73 -20.11 -15.66
CA ILE A 47 17.52 -19.31 -15.38
C ILE A 47 16.99 -19.65 -14.00
N LEU A 48 16.86 -20.94 -13.68
CA LEU A 48 16.41 -21.39 -12.37
C LEU A 48 17.30 -20.88 -11.25
N ALA A 49 18.63 -20.97 -11.41
CA ALA A 49 19.59 -20.43 -10.46
C ALA A 49 19.42 -18.90 -10.30
N GLY A 50 19.25 -18.17 -11.40
CA GLY A 50 18.99 -16.72 -11.36
C GLY A 50 17.72 -16.37 -10.58
N VAL A 51 16.62 -17.10 -10.79
CA VAL A 51 15.37 -16.91 -10.04
C VAL A 51 15.59 -17.20 -8.55
N LEU A 52 16.28 -18.29 -8.21
CA LEU A 52 16.59 -18.62 -6.82
C LEU A 52 17.43 -17.50 -6.17
N ILE A 53 18.51 -17.07 -6.81
CA ILE A 53 19.35 -15.97 -6.33
C ILE A 53 18.51 -14.70 -6.11
N SER A 54 17.65 -14.33 -7.08
CA SER A 54 16.78 -13.15 -6.95
C SER A 54 15.84 -13.24 -5.75
N GLN A 55 15.31 -14.43 -5.46
CA GLN A 55 14.44 -14.66 -4.32
C GLN A 55 15.22 -14.57 -3.00
N PHE A 56 16.42 -15.16 -2.94
CA PHE A 56 17.31 -15.08 -1.77
C PHE A 56 17.70 -13.64 -1.47
N VAL A 57 18.09 -12.86 -2.49
CA VAL A 57 18.43 -11.44 -2.36
C VAL A 57 17.22 -10.61 -1.90
N SER A 58 16.00 -11.01 -2.26
CA SER A 58 14.77 -10.30 -1.89
C SER A 58 14.30 -10.55 -0.44
N VAL A 59 14.80 -11.60 0.24
CA VAL A 59 14.41 -11.95 1.61
C VAL A 59 14.61 -10.81 2.62
N PRO A 60 15.79 -10.20 2.77
CA PRO A 60 16.01 -9.16 3.79
C PRO A 60 15.10 -7.93 3.62
N GLY A 61 14.79 -7.56 2.36
CA GLY A 61 13.87 -6.46 2.07
C GLY A 61 12.43 -6.75 2.50
N LYS A 62 11.95 -7.98 2.26
CA LYS A 62 10.60 -8.42 2.66
C LYS A 62 10.44 -8.50 4.18
N VAL A 63 11.49 -8.91 4.90
CA VAL A 63 11.48 -8.98 6.38
C VAL A 63 11.35 -7.57 6.99
N LYS A 64 12.19 -6.62 6.57
CA LYS A 64 12.10 -5.22 7.05
C LYS A 64 10.73 -4.61 6.78
N ARG A 65 10.20 -4.82 5.58
CA ARG A 65 8.89 -4.29 5.17
C ARG A 65 7.74 -4.90 5.97
N THR A 66 7.85 -6.17 6.35
CA THR A 66 6.86 -6.81 7.24
C THR A 66 6.91 -6.22 8.65
N MET A 67 8.10 -6.00 9.23
CA MET A 67 8.23 -5.32 10.53
C MET A 67 7.65 -3.91 10.50
N GLU A 68 7.97 -3.12 9.47
CA GLU A 68 7.44 -1.76 9.34
C GLU A 68 5.91 -1.75 9.23
N ASN A 69 5.34 -2.65 8.43
CA ASN A 69 3.89 -2.83 8.34
C ASN A 69 3.25 -3.18 9.70
N THR A 70 3.89 -4.04 10.51
CA THR A 70 3.36 -4.36 11.84
C THR A 70 3.40 -3.15 12.78
N ASN A 71 4.45 -2.33 12.72
CA ASN A 71 4.58 -1.12 13.52
C ASN A 71 3.57 -0.05 13.08
N GLN A 72 3.36 0.11 11.78
CA GLN A 72 2.34 1.02 11.23
C GLN A 72 0.93 0.60 11.66
N LYS A 73 0.61 -0.71 11.61
CA LYS A 73 -0.68 -1.23 12.09
C LYS A 73 -0.90 -0.98 13.59
N LYS A 74 0.15 -1.10 14.41
CA LYS A 74 0.07 -0.77 15.85
C LYS A 74 -0.24 0.71 16.08
N LYS A 75 0.45 1.60 15.36
CA LYS A 75 0.19 3.05 15.42
C LYS A 75 -1.24 3.40 15.02
N ILE A 76 -1.76 2.80 13.94
CA ILE A 76 -3.16 3.02 13.53
C ILE A 76 -4.12 2.65 14.66
N LYS A 77 -3.93 1.48 15.28
CA LYS A 77 -4.77 1.02 16.39
C LYS A 77 -4.69 1.95 17.62
N GLU A 78 -3.50 2.44 17.93
CA GLU A 78 -3.27 3.38 19.03
C GLU A 78 -3.97 4.72 18.78
N LEU A 79 -3.80 5.29 17.58
CA LEU A 79 -4.48 6.51 17.16
C LEU A 79 -6.00 6.37 17.17
N ASP A 80 -6.54 5.24 16.68
CA ASP A 80 -7.99 4.98 16.72
C ASP A 80 -8.52 4.94 18.16
N THR A 81 -7.75 4.36 19.08
CA THR A 81 -8.11 4.30 20.51
C THR A 81 -8.06 5.69 21.15
N GLU A 82 -7.04 6.49 20.84
CA GLU A 82 -6.90 7.85 21.34
C GLU A 82 -8.04 8.75 20.84
N LEU A 83 -8.40 8.65 19.55
CA LEU A 83 -9.54 9.37 18.98
C LEU A 83 -10.86 8.99 19.65
N MET A 84 -11.09 7.69 19.89
CA MET A 84 -12.29 7.24 20.60
C MET A 84 -12.34 7.80 22.02
N SER A 85 -11.23 7.74 22.76
CA SER A 85 -11.15 8.28 24.12
C SER A 85 -11.37 9.79 24.17
N THR A 86 -10.86 10.52 23.17
CA THR A 86 -10.99 11.97 23.06
C THR A 86 -12.43 12.37 22.72
N LYS A 87 -13.09 11.64 21.82
CA LYS A 87 -14.52 11.84 21.51
C LYS A 87 -15.39 11.63 22.75
N VAL A 88 -15.17 10.56 23.51
CA VAL A 88 -15.90 10.28 24.75
C VAL A 88 -15.70 11.41 25.77
N LYS A 89 -14.46 11.88 25.97
CA LYS A 89 -14.18 13.00 26.88
C LYS A 89 -14.85 14.30 26.44
N LEU A 90 -14.87 14.57 25.13
CA LEU A 90 -15.50 15.76 24.56
C LEU A 90 -17.03 15.71 24.74
N GLU A 91 -17.65 14.55 24.53
CA GLU A 91 -19.08 14.34 24.78
C GLU A 91 -19.43 14.51 26.27
N ALA A 92 -18.62 13.94 27.16
CA ALA A 92 -18.80 14.11 28.61
C ALA A 92 -18.66 15.57 29.05
N ALA A 93 -17.64 16.28 28.56
CA ALA A 93 -17.45 17.71 28.85
C ALA A 93 -18.58 18.58 28.30
N LYS A 94 -19.13 18.24 27.12
CA LYS A 94 -20.31 18.91 26.57
C LYS A 94 -21.55 18.67 27.44
N GLN A 95 -21.82 17.43 27.83
CA GLN A 95 -22.92 17.10 28.73
C GLN A 95 -22.81 17.82 30.07
N GLU A 96 -21.61 17.86 30.64
CA GLU A 96 -21.34 18.57 31.88
C GLU A 96 -21.64 20.08 31.71
N SER A 97 -21.19 20.69 30.60
CA SER A 97 -21.52 22.09 30.30
C SER A 97 -23.02 22.34 30.13
N GLU A 98 -23.77 21.40 29.53
CA GLU A 98 -25.23 21.50 29.39
C GLU A 98 -25.95 21.36 30.73
N ILE A 99 -25.51 20.45 31.60
CA ILE A 99 -26.06 20.29 32.96
C ILE A 99 -25.85 21.56 33.79
N TYR A 100 -24.66 22.16 33.71
CA TYR A 100 -24.39 23.44 34.36
C TYR A 100 -25.23 24.58 33.76
N ARG A 101 -25.44 24.59 32.44
CA ARG A 101 -26.28 25.58 31.76
C ARG A 101 -27.76 25.47 32.14
N THR A 102 -28.31 24.25 32.22
CA THR A 102 -29.68 23.98 32.68
C THR A 102 -29.88 24.35 34.14
N LYS A 103 -28.88 24.14 35.01
CA LYS A 103 -28.98 24.53 36.43
C LYS A 103 -28.92 26.04 36.68
N LEU A 104 -28.36 26.82 35.77
CA LEU A 104 -28.22 28.27 35.93
C LEU A 104 -29.39 29.09 35.34
N ASP A 105 -30.37 28.46 34.69
CA ASP A 105 -31.54 29.11 34.05
C ASP A 105 -31.19 30.33 33.15
N LEU A 106 -29.99 30.32 32.54
CA LEU A 106 -29.61 31.32 31.56
C LEU A 106 -30.34 31.03 30.24
N PRO A 107 -31.02 32.03 29.64
CA PRO A 107 -31.65 31.84 28.33
C PRO A 107 -30.59 31.45 27.31
N ALA A 108 -31.00 30.62 26.35
CA ALA A 108 -30.16 30.25 25.22
C ALA A 108 -29.66 31.53 24.54
N SER A 109 -28.41 31.93 24.85
CA SER A 109 -27.68 32.89 24.03
C SER A 109 -27.73 32.34 22.63
N SER A 110 -28.43 33.07 21.76
CA SER A 110 -28.48 32.85 20.33
C SER A 110 -27.11 32.39 19.86
N GLU A 111 -27.01 31.12 19.44
CA GLU A 111 -25.93 30.72 18.56
C GLU A 111 -25.84 31.81 17.48
N PRO A 112 -24.65 32.35 17.16
CA PRO A 112 -24.45 32.84 15.82
C PRO A 112 -24.81 31.65 14.92
N GLN A 113 -25.98 31.70 14.30
CA GLN A 113 -26.40 30.73 13.30
C GLN A 113 -25.30 30.72 12.24
N GLU A 114 -24.38 29.76 12.34
CA GLU A 114 -23.45 29.49 11.26
C GLU A 114 -24.33 28.96 10.12
N PRO A 115 -24.36 29.63 8.96
CA PRO A 115 -25.33 29.31 7.92
C PRO A 115 -25.15 27.85 7.50
N VAL A 116 -26.10 27.05 7.94
CA VAL A 116 -26.32 25.69 7.48
C VAL A 116 -26.44 25.78 5.96
N ASN A 117 -25.48 25.15 5.30
CA ASN A 117 -25.39 24.95 3.86
C ASN A 117 -24.66 26.05 3.06
N MET A 118 -23.34 26.14 3.24
CA MET A 118 -22.46 26.59 2.16
C MET A 118 -21.20 25.71 2.11
N PRO A 119 -20.88 25.05 0.98
CA PRO A 119 -19.65 24.28 0.85
C PRO A 119 -18.44 25.21 1.07
N ALA A 120 -17.45 24.76 1.84
CA ALA A 120 -16.29 25.56 2.27
C ALA A 120 -15.63 26.37 1.14
N ALA A 121 -15.67 25.85 -0.10
CA ALA A 121 -15.20 26.50 -1.32
C ALA A 121 -15.88 27.85 -1.62
N LYS A 122 -17.19 27.98 -1.37
CA LYS A 122 -17.93 29.24 -1.62
C LYS A 122 -17.61 30.32 -0.59
N ARG A 123 -17.22 29.95 0.63
CA ARG A 123 -16.83 30.90 1.68
C ARG A 123 -15.52 31.61 1.34
N ILE A 124 -14.56 30.87 0.79
CA ILE A 124 -13.26 31.40 0.36
C ILE A 124 -13.42 32.31 -0.87
N LEU A 125 -14.27 31.91 -1.83
CA LEU A 125 -14.53 32.69 -3.05
C LEU A 125 -15.17 34.06 -2.75
N ASN A 126 -16.11 34.11 -1.81
CA ASN A 126 -16.77 35.36 -1.42
C ASN A 126 -15.83 36.32 -0.64
N GLY A 127 -14.95 35.78 0.21
CA GLY A 127 -13.94 36.58 0.91
C GLY A 127 -12.93 37.24 -0.05
N PHE A 128 -12.59 36.55 -1.14
CA PHE A 128 -11.74 37.10 -2.20
C PHE A 128 -12.46 38.19 -3.01
N LYS A 129 -13.73 37.96 -3.36
CA LYS A 129 -14.54 38.93 -4.13
C LYS A 129 -14.80 40.23 -3.37
N ALA A 130 -14.99 40.18 -2.05
CA ALA A 130 -15.23 41.37 -1.23
C ALA A 130 -13.99 42.28 -1.14
N LYS A 131 -12.78 41.73 -1.24
CA LYS A 131 -11.50 42.47 -1.25
C LYS A 131 -11.13 43.07 -2.61
N LEU A 132 -11.90 42.75 -3.66
CA LEU A 132 -11.63 43.13 -5.05
C LEU A 132 -12.66 44.12 -5.61
N LYS A 133 -13.58 44.62 -4.79
CA LYS A 133 -14.50 45.69 -5.22
C LYS A 133 -13.89 47.05 -4.83
N PRO A 134 -13.66 47.96 -5.80
CA PRO A 134 -13.07 49.27 -5.55
C PRO A 134 -14.00 50.18 -4.73
#